data_AF-A0A972XNA0-F1
#
_entry.id   AF-A0A972XNA0-F1
#
_cell.length_a   1.000
_cell.length_b   1.000
_cell.length_c   1.000
_cell.angle_alpha   90.00
_cell.angle_beta   90.00
_cell.angle_gamma   90.00
#
_symmetry.space_group_name_H-M   'P 1'
#
loop_
_entity.id
_entity.type
_entity.pdbx_description
1 polymer ?
#
loop_
_entity_poly.entity_id
_entity_poly.type
_entity_poly.pdbx_seq_one_letter_code
_entity_poly.pdbx_strand_id
1 'polypeptide(L)'
;FHNNIEEKNVPLAIRKIGKDLLCHIQGNENDRGTPGTGSVDWLGIKQALIDIDYEGAMVIETFGAPSAELAKAASIWRPLAESSDILAKDGLSFYKTMFR
;
A
#
# COMPACT_ATOMS: atom_id res chain seq x y z
N PHE A 1 -0.68 -4.45 1.19
CA PHE A 1 -0.62 -5.47 2.25
C PHE A 1 -1.59 -6.65 2.05
N HIS A 2 -2.90 -6.54 2.37
CA HIS A 2 -3.80 -7.72 2.42
C HIS A 2 -3.93 -8.47 1.09
N ASN A 3 -4.06 -7.74 -0.02
CA ASN A 3 -4.13 -8.35 -1.35
C ASN A 3 -2.86 -9.14 -1.69
N ASN A 4 -1.69 -8.80 -1.13
CA ASN A 4 -0.45 -9.54 -1.33
C ASN A 4 -0.46 -10.93 -0.66
N ILE A 5 -1.40 -11.18 0.24
CA ILE A 5 -1.56 -12.46 0.93
C ILE A 5 -2.62 -13.30 0.21
N GLU A 6 -3.79 -12.69 -0.04
CA GLU A 6 -4.98 -13.44 -0.45
C GLU A 6 -5.17 -13.54 -1.97
N GLU A 7 -4.74 -12.53 -2.72
CA GLU A 7 -4.92 -12.51 -4.17
C GLU A 7 -3.78 -13.23 -4.89
N LYS A 8 -4.13 -14.11 -5.83
CA LYS A 8 -3.14 -14.75 -6.71
C LYS A 8 -2.45 -13.75 -7.64
N ASN A 9 -3.13 -12.65 -7.96
CA ASN A 9 -2.63 -11.60 -8.84
C ASN A 9 -3.37 -10.29 -8.52
N VAL A 10 -2.72 -9.40 -7.77
CA VAL A 10 -3.30 -8.11 -7.34
C VAL A 10 -3.68 -7.22 -8.54
N PRO A 11 -2.84 -7.06 -9.58
CA PRO A 11 -3.23 -6.30 -10.77
C PRO A 11 -4.51 -6.82 -11.46
N LEU A 12 -4.71 -8.14 -11.50
CA LEU A 12 -5.91 -8.75 -12.07
C LEU A 12 -7.14 -8.50 -11.21
N ALA A 13 -6.99 -8.55 -9.87
CA ALA A 13 -8.06 -8.23 -8.94
C ALA A 13 -8.55 -6.78 -9.10
N ILE A 14 -7.63 -5.83 -9.27
CA ILE A 14 -7.94 -4.41 -9.55
C ILE A 14 -8.73 -4.26 -10.85
N ARG A 15 -8.29 -4.92 -11.94
CA ARG A 15 -9.03 -4.89 -13.21
C ARG A 15 -10.43 -5.49 -13.09
N LYS A 16 -10.58 -6.54 -12.29
CA LYS A 16 -11.84 -7.25 -12.09
C LYS A 16 -12.86 -6.42 -11.31
N ILE A 17 -12.44 -5.70 -10.27
CA ILE A 17 -13.35 -4.83 -9.52
C ILE A 17 -13.79 -3.62 -10.36
N GLY A 18 -12.88 -3.07 -11.17
CA GLY A 18 -13.16 -1.90 -12.02
C GLY A 18 -13.38 -0.60 -11.23
N LYS A 19 -13.49 0.52 -11.93
CA LYS A 19 -13.60 1.85 -11.29
C LYS A 19 -14.90 2.08 -10.54
N ASP A 20 -16.00 1.48 -10.99
CA ASP A 20 -17.33 1.75 -10.43
C ASP A 20 -17.49 1.20 -9.01
N LEU A 21 -16.66 0.22 -8.62
CA LEU A 21 -16.70 -0.43 -7.30
C LEU A 21 -15.44 -0.16 -6.46
N LEU A 22 -14.33 0.24 -7.07
CA LEU A 22 -13.11 0.56 -6.33
C LEU A 22 -13.17 1.98 -5.78
N CYS A 23 -13.51 2.12 -4.49
CA CYS A 23 -13.70 3.43 -3.85
C CYS A 23 -12.45 3.98 -3.15
N HIS A 24 -11.56 3.11 -2.67
CA HIS A 24 -10.41 3.52 -1.85
C HIS A 24 -9.29 2.47 -1.88
N ILE A 25 -8.04 2.94 -1.82
CA ILE A 25 -6.85 2.08 -1.79
C ILE A 25 -5.97 2.42 -0.58
N GLN A 26 -5.69 1.39 0.22
CA GLN A 26 -4.60 1.39 1.20
C GLN A 26 -3.33 0.83 0.56
N GLY A 27 -2.40 1.71 0.18
CA GLY A 27 -1.19 1.39 -0.59
C GLY A 27 -0.01 0.94 0.28
N ASN A 28 -0.21 -0.06 1.12
CA ASN A 28 0.85 -0.48 2.04
C ASN A 28 1.79 -1.49 1.37
N GLU A 29 3.08 -1.43 1.70
CA GLU A 29 4.04 -2.48 1.33
C GLU A 29 3.63 -3.85 1.91
N ASN A 30 4.20 -4.94 1.40
CA ASN A 30 3.87 -6.32 1.78
C ASN A 30 4.04 -6.58 3.29
N ASP A 31 4.82 -5.75 3.96
CA ASP A 31 5.21 -5.88 5.35
C ASP A 31 4.78 -4.67 6.22
N ARG A 32 3.97 -3.76 5.63
CA ARG A 32 3.47 -2.49 6.20
C ARG A 32 4.56 -1.41 6.44
N GLY A 33 5.79 -1.65 5.98
CA GLY A 33 6.86 -0.67 5.95
C GLY A 33 6.70 0.40 4.87
N THR A 34 7.79 1.11 4.59
CA THR A 34 7.84 2.15 3.56
C THR A 34 7.52 1.56 2.17
N PRO A 35 6.55 2.11 1.41
CA PRO A 35 6.28 1.68 0.04
C PRO A 35 7.53 1.68 -0.84
N GLY A 36 7.74 0.60 -1.59
CA GLY A 36 8.87 0.46 -2.53
C GLY A 36 10.09 -0.25 -1.93
N THR A 37 10.07 -0.63 -0.66
CA THR A 37 11.17 -1.37 -0.02
C THR A 37 10.91 -2.87 0.09
N GLY A 38 9.78 -3.35 -0.43
CA GLY A 38 9.35 -4.73 -0.29
C GLY A 38 9.06 -5.43 -1.61
N SER A 39 8.05 -6.29 -1.61
CA SER A 39 7.73 -7.22 -2.71
C SER A 39 6.41 -6.93 -3.41
N VAL A 40 5.69 -5.86 -3.06
CA VAL A 40 4.47 -5.47 -3.79
C VAL A 40 4.82 -5.12 -5.24
N ASP A 41 4.04 -5.66 -6.18
CA ASP A 41 4.11 -5.34 -7.61
C ASP A 41 3.50 -3.97 -7.91
N TRP A 42 4.22 -2.90 -7.53
CA TRP A 42 3.78 -1.52 -7.72
C TRP A 42 3.59 -1.15 -9.18
N LEU A 43 4.41 -1.69 -10.10
CA LEU A 43 4.30 -1.43 -11.54
C LEU A 43 3.03 -2.08 -12.11
N GLY A 44 2.75 -3.33 -11.76
CA GLY A 44 1.52 -4.01 -12.16
C GLY A 44 0.28 -3.32 -11.59
N ILE A 45 0.34 -2.86 -10.34
CA ILE A 45 -0.73 -2.06 -9.72
C ILE A 45 -0.93 -0.74 -10.47
N LYS A 46 0.14 0.02 -10.77
CA LYS A 46 0.07 1.25 -11.57
C LYS A 46 -0.66 0.98 -12.88
N GLN A 47 -0.24 -0.02 -13.63
CA GLN A 47 -0.85 -0.34 -14.91
C GLN A 47 -2.33 -0.72 -14.75
N ALA A 48 -2.68 -1.53 -13.75
CA ALA A 48 -4.07 -1.91 -13.52
C ALA A 48 -4.97 -0.73 -13.15
N LEU A 49 -4.45 0.25 -12.38
CA LEU A 49 -5.19 1.47 -12.04
C LEU A 49 -5.40 2.38 -13.25
N ILE A 50 -4.41 2.46 -14.15
CA ILE A 50 -4.54 3.15 -15.44
C ILE A 50 -5.59 2.45 -16.31
N ASP A 51 -5.55 1.12 -16.40
CA ASP A 51 -6.44 0.33 -17.25
C ASP A 51 -7.92 0.50 -16.87
N ILE A 52 -8.20 0.74 -15.59
CA ILE A 52 -9.58 0.98 -15.10
C ILE A 52 -9.92 2.46 -14.99
N ASP A 53 -9.01 3.39 -15.29
CA ASP A 53 -9.24 4.84 -15.15
C ASP A 53 -9.60 5.23 -13.70
N TYR A 54 -8.81 4.74 -12.74
CA TYR A 54 -9.00 5.07 -11.32
C TYR A 54 -8.39 6.43 -10.97
N GLU A 55 -9.25 7.38 -10.57
CA GLU A 55 -8.86 8.74 -10.18
C GLU A 55 -8.91 8.97 -8.65
N GLY A 56 -9.21 7.93 -7.87
CA GLY A 56 -9.36 8.03 -6.42
C GLY A 56 -8.02 8.13 -5.68
N ALA A 57 -8.10 8.29 -4.36
CA ALA A 57 -6.92 8.39 -3.52
C ALA A 57 -6.23 7.03 -3.33
N MET A 58 -4.91 7.05 -3.25
CA MET A 58 -4.08 5.98 -2.66
C MET A 58 -3.46 6.52 -1.38
N VAL A 59 -3.75 5.86 -0.25
CA VAL A 59 -3.33 6.31 1.08
C VAL A 59 -2.37 5.30 1.69
N ILE A 60 -1.27 5.80 2.25
CA ILE A 60 -0.35 4.99 3.05
C ILE A 60 -1.00 4.78 4.42
N GLU A 61 -1.34 3.53 4.75
CA GLU A 61 -1.76 3.09 6.07
C GLU A 61 -0.60 2.31 6.73
N THR A 62 0.07 2.94 7.68
CA THR A 62 1.17 2.33 8.42
C THR A 62 1.07 2.63 9.92
N PHE A 63 1.99 2.05 10.69
CA PHE A 63 2.00 2.11 12.14
C PHE A 63 3.38 2.59 12.62
N GLY A 64 3.51 3.90 12.83
CA GLY A 64 4.76 4.49 13.30
C GLY A 64 4.98 4.34 14.81
N ALA A 65 3.95 4.61 15.61
CA ALA A 65 3.95 4.43 17.06
C ALA A 65 2.57 3.94 17.53
N PRO A 66 2.18 2.69 17.19
CA PRO A 66 0.90 2.14 17.60
C PRO A 66 0.80 2.02 19.12
N SER A 67 -0.43 2.11 19.67
CA SER A 67 -0.65 1.69 21.06
C SER A 67 -0.29 0.22 21.25
N ALA A 68 -0.06 -0.22 22.49
CA ALA A 68 0.26 -1.62 22.77
C ALA A 68 -0.84 -2.57 22.27
N GLU A 69 -2.10 -2.17 22.40
CA GLU A 69 -3.27 -2.92 21.94
C GLU A 69 -3.27 -3.04 20.41
N LEU A 70 -3.02 -1.93 19.70
CA LEU A 70 -2.98 -1.92 18.24
C LEU A 70 -1.78 -2.71 17.71
N ALA A 71 -0.61 -2.57 18.34
CA ALA A 71 0.58 -3.33 18.01
C ALA A 71 0.32 -4.84 18.14
N LYS A 72 -0.33 -5.26 19.23
CA LYS A 72 -0.71 -6.66 19.46
C LYS A 72 -1.73 -7.13 18.42
N ALA A 73 -2.79 -6.35 18.17
CA ALA A 73 -3.85 -6.71 17.23
C ALA A 73 -3.33 -6.83 15.79
N ALA A 74 -2.46 -5.91 15.37
CA ALA A 74 -1.88 -5.88 14.03
C ALA A 74 -0.56 -6.68 13.91
N SER A 75 -0.13 -7.37 14.98
CA SER A 75 1.10 -8.18 15.03
C SER A 75 2.36 -7.42 14.61
N ILE A 76 2.54 -6.22 15.16
CA ILE A 76 3.68 -5.34 14.88
C ILE A 76 4.80 -5.63 15.88
N TRP A 77 5.68 -6.55 15.51
CA TRP A 77 6.76 -7.06 16.37
C TRP A 77 8.13 -6.42 16.12
N ARG A 78 8.23 -5.58 15.09
CA ARG A 78 9.46 -4.89 14.68
C ARG A 78 9.13 -3.45 14.26
N PRO A 79 10.12 -2.54 14.29
CA PRO A 79 9.98 -1.26 13.64
C PRO A 79 9.65 -1.42 12.14
N LEU A 80 8.72 -0.59 11.64
CA LEU A 80 8.33 -0.57 10.22
C LEU A 80 9.17 0.42 9.39
N ALA A 81 9.80 1.38 10.08
CA ALA A 81 10.79 2.33 9.56
C ALA A 81 11.59 2.90 10.75
N GLU A 82 12.61 3.73 10.49
CA GLU A 82 13.34 4.46 11.54
C GLU A 82 12.43 5.45 12.30
N SER A 83 11.47 6.07 11.61
CA SER A 83 10.44 6.92 12.21
C SER A 83 9.22 7.04 11.30
N SER A 84 8.08 7.46 11.88
CA SER A 84 6.85 7.78 11.13
C SER A 84 7.09 8.83 10.05
N ASP A 85 7.91 9.85 10.34
CA ASP A 85 8.21 10.95 9.43
C ASP A 85 9.03 10.49 8.23
N ILE A 86 10.02 9.60 8.47
CA ILE A 86 10.82 9.01 7.40
C ILE A 86 9.93 8.16 6.49
N LEU A 87 9.09 7.30 7.07
CA LEU A 87 8.15 6.48 6.30
C LEU A 87 7.22 7.34 5.44
N ALA A 88 6.65 8.40 6.02
CA ALA A 88 5.75 9.30 5.30
C ALA A 88 6.46 10.03 4.15
N LYS A 89 7.66 10.58 4.39
CA LYS A 89 8.44 11.30 3.37
C LYS A 89 8.89 10.39 2.24
N ASP A 90 9.47 9.25 2.57
CA ASP A 90 10.02 8.32 1.60
C ASP A 90 8.91 7.63 0.80
N GLY A 91 7.84 7.22 1.48
CA GLY A 91 6.65 6.66 0.83
C GLY A 91 5.99 7.64 -0.14
N LEU A 92 5.85 8.92 0.25
CA LEU A 92 5.34 9.95 -0.65
C LEU A 92 6.26 10.20 -1.85
N SER A 93 7.58 10.19 -1.63
CA SER A 93 8.58 10.33 -2.70
C SER A 93 8.48 9.18 -3.71
N PHE A 94 8.39 7.95 -3.20
CA PHE A 94 8.17 6.75 -4.00
C PHE A 94 6.87 6.86 -4.82
N TYR A 95 5.75 7.21 -4.19
CA TYR A 95 4.47 7.38 -4.91
C TYR A 95 4.51 8.46 -5.98
N LYS A 96 5.14 9.61 -5.71
CA LYS A 96 5.28 10.66 -6.72
C LYS A 96 6.10 10.18 -7.92
N THR A 97 7.06 9.30 -7.71
CA THR A 97 7.85 8.72 -8.80
C THR A 97 7.09 7.61 -9.52
N MET A 98 6.36 6.78 -8.76
CA MET A 98 5.63 5.63 -9.28
C MET A 98 4.37 6.05 -10.04
N PHE A 99 3.62 7.06 -9.59
CA PHE A 99 2.29 7.40 -10.11
C PHE A 99 2.18 8.76 -10.81
N ARG A 100 3.26 9.58 -10.86
CA ARG A 100 3.36 10.62 -11.89
C ARG A 100 3.84 10.02 -13.21
#